data_AF-A0A840EV55-F1
#
_entry.id   AF-A0A840EV55-F1
#
_cell.length_a   1.000
_cell.length_b   1.000
_cell.length_c   1.000
_cell.angle_alpha   90.00
_cell.angle_beta   90.00
_cell.angle_gamma   90.00
#
_symmetry.space_group_name_H-M   'P 1'
#
loop_
_entity.id
_entity.type
_entity.pdbx_description
1 polymer ?
#
loop_
_entity_poly.entity_id
_entity_poly.type
_entity_poly.pdbx_seq_one_letter_code
_entity_poly.pdbx_strand_id
1 'polypeptide(L)'
;MIDDFIAILDVGARLGLISFDDHTVRRAHVDVQAFDTAALASDAERVRAVADRLGDPAWAESSAFGDLWSGRAGDTAAEVLSSATADLDAVVADIATTAIALESAATAADDVLVRYRRAMAAVCDPVLGGVDVDALPAAVSAGAVADDDVRAELVARIEYADSVGRTASRALVALAREAVDGAASAGELVLAGLR
;
A
#
# COMPACT_ATOMS: atom_id res chain seq x y z
N MET A 1 -7.09 15.69 -7.39
CA MET A 1 -5.63 15.60 -7.63
C MET A 1 -5.32 15.27 -9.08
N ILE A 2 -5.57 14.05 -9.59
CA ILE A 2 -5.35 13.81 -11.02
C ILE A 2 -6.28 14.67 -11.89
N ASP A 3 -7.51 14.90 -11.43
CA ASP A 3 -8.47 15.75 -12.14
C ASP A 3 -8.00 17.22 -12.18
N ASP A 4 -7.34 17.70 -11.13
CA ASP A 4 -6.76 19.05 -11.08
C ASP A 4 -5.61 19.17 -12.09
N PHE A 5 -4.77 18.13 -12.18
CA PHE A 5 -3.72 18.08 -13.18
C PHE A 5 -4.29 18.08 -14.60
N ILE A 6 -5.33 17.27 -14.87
CA ILE A 6 -6.01 17.24 -16.17
C ILE A 6 -6.62 18.59 -16.51
N ALA A 7 -7.23 19.28 -15.55
CA ALA A 7 -7.79 20.62 -15.76
C ALA A 7 -6.71 21.64 -16.21
N ILE A 8 -5.49 21.53 -15.67
CA ILE A 8 -4.34 22.34 -16.12
C ILE A 8 -3.95 21.99 -17.56
N LEU A 9 -3.89 20.69 -17.89
CA LEU A 9 -3.57 20.24 -19.25
C LEU A 9 -4.64 20.68 -20.27
N ASP A 10 -5.92 20.68 -19.88
CA ASP A 10 -7.03 21.16 -20.71
C ASP A 10 -6.89 22.64 -21.06
N VAL A 11 -6.32 23.46 -20.18
CA VAL A 11 -6.03 24.87 -20.49
C VAL A 11 -4.95 24.96 -21.56
N GLY A 12 -3.85 24.22 -21.39
CA GLY A 12 -2.78 24.14 -22.40
C GLY A 12 -3.27 23.61 -23.75
N ALA A 13 -4.17 22.63 -23.74
CA ALA A 13 -4.78 22.09 -24.95
C ALA A 13 -5.71 23.09 -25.65
N ARG A 14 -6.54 23.83 -24.89
CA ARG A 14 -7.40 24.90 -25.44
C ARG A 14 -6.62 26.04 -26.07
N LEU A 15 -5.42 26.31 -25.56
CA LEU A 15 -4.48 27.29 -26.14
C LEU A 15 -3.70 26.75 -27.35
N GLY A 16 -3.87 25.46 -27.70
CA GLY A 16 -3.15 24.83 -28.80
C GLY A 16 -1.66 24.58 -28.51
N LEU A 17 -1.24 24.65 -27.24
CA LEU A 17 0.15 24.49 -26.83
C LEU A 17 0.56 23.02 -26.76
N ILE A 18 -0.37 22.16 -26.34
CA ILE A 18 -0.16 20.72 -26.20
C ILE A 18 -1.38 19.94 -26.72
N SER A 19 -1.18 18.64 -26.92
CA SER A 19 -2.25 17.66 -27.07
C SER A 19 -1.97 16.50 -26.11
N PHE A 20 -2.99 16.01 -25.43
CA PHE A 20 -2.86 14.85 -24.56
C PHE A 20 -4.10 13.97 -24.64
N ASP A 21 -3.93 12.71 -24.22
CA ASP A 21 -5.02 11.74 -24.06
C ASP A 21 -5.26 11.52 -22.57
N ASP A 22 -6.45 11.92 -22.09
CA ASP A 22 -6.84 11.82 -20.67
C ASP A 22 -6.66 10.37 -20.16
N HIS A 23 -7.14 9.39 -20.92
CA HIS A 23 -7.01 7.99 -20.54
C HIS A 23 -5.55 7.56 -20.33
N THR A 24 -4.64 7.98 -21.22
CA THR A 24 -3.21 7.72 -21.09
C THR A 24 -2.60 8.37 -19.86
N VAL A 25 -2.98 9.61 -19.54
CA VAL A 25 -2.53 10.32 -18.33
C VAL A 25 -3.02 9.59 -17.07
N ARG A 26 -4.32 9.26 -17.00
CA ARG A 26 -4.91 8.55 -15.85
C ARG A 26 -4.33 7.16 -15.63
N ARG A 27 -4.03 6.43 -16.71
CA ARG A 27 -3.55 5.04 -16.65
C ARG A 27 -2.34 4.87 -15.73
N ALA A 28 -1.43 5.84 -15.68
CA ALA A 28 -0.24 5.78 -14.82
C ALA A 28 -0.57 5.84 -13.31
N HIS A 29 -1.79 6.24 -12.95
CA HIS A 29 -2.20 6.52 -11.57
C HIS A 29 -3.29 5.58 -11.04
N VAL A 30 -3.87 4.73 -11.88
CA VAL A 30 -5.02 3.87 -11.53
C VAL A 30 -4.73 3.03 -10.28
N ASP A 31 -3.60 2.33 -10.26
CA ASP A 31 -3.25 1.46 -9.12
C ASP A 31 -3.09 2.25 -7.81
N VAL A 32 -2.49 3.45 -7.92
CA VAL A 32 -2.22 4.32 -6.76
C VAL A 32 -3.53 4.87 -6.18
N GLN A 33 -4.52 5.16 -7.04
CA GLN A 33 -5.83 5.65 -6.63
C GLN A 33 -6.73 4.55 -6.09
N ALA A 34 -6.56 3.32 -6.58
CA ALA A 34 -7.31 2.16 -6.11
C ALA A 34 -6.79 1.61 -4.78
N PHE A 35 -5.55 1.95 -4.38
CA PHE A 35 -4.92 1.39 -3.19
C PHE A 35 -5.50 1.99 -1.90
N ASP A 36 -6.02 1.11 -1.03
CA ASP A 36 -6.60 1.47 0.26
C ASP A 36 -5.64 1.10 1.40
N THR A 37 -4.83 2.08 1.85
CA THR A 37 -3.94 1.89 3.01
C THR A 37 -4.69 1.68 4.31
N ALA A 38 -5.90 2.24 4.46
CA ALA A 38 -6.68 2.09 5.67
C ALA A 38 -7.24 0.67 5.81
N ALA A 39 -7.68 0.07 4.69
CA ALA A 39 -8.05 -1.34 4.66
C ALA A 39 -6.87 -2.23 5.05
N LEU A 40 -5.67 -2.00 4.50
CA LEU A 40 -4.48 -2.78 4.85
C LEU A 40 -4.10 -2.66 6.33
N ALA A 41 -4.18 -1.44 6.90
CA ALA A 41 -3.93 -1.23 8.32
C ALA A 41 -4.99 -1.94 9.20
N SER A 42 -6.27 -1.86 8.83
CA SER A 42 -7.34 -2.59 9.53
C SER A 42 -7.11 -4.10 9.49
N ASP A 43 -6.66 -4.62 8.35
CA ASP A 43 -6.35 -6.04 8.19
C ASP A 43 -5.20 -6.45 9.13
N ALA A 44 -4.14 -5.64 9.25
CA ALA A 44 -3.05 -5.87 10.19
C ALA A 44 -3.54 -5.92 11.65
N GLU A 45 -4.41 -4.98 12.05
CA GLU A 45 -5.02 -4.96 13.38
C GLU A 45 -5.87 -6.20 13.66
N ARG A 46 -6.66 -6.64 12.68
CA ARG A 46 -7.49 -7.86 12.81
C ARG A 46 -6.63 -9.10 13.00
N VAL A 47 -5.54 -9.24 12.25
CA VAL A 47 -4.62 -10.39 12.37
C VAL A 47 -3.91 -10.36 13.74
N ARG A 48 -3.47 -9.19 14.20
CA ARG A 48 -2.90 -9.01 15.54
C ARG A 48 -3.87 -9.44 16.64
N ALA A 49 -5.12 -8.98 16.57
CA ALA A 49 -6.14 -9.33 17.55
C ALA A 49 -6.45 -10.85 17.59
N VAL A 50 -6.28 -11.56 16.46
CA VAL A 50 -6.36 -13.02 16.42
C VAL A 50 -5.17 -13.66 17.12
N ALA A 51 -3.94 -13.19 16.86
CA ALA A 51 -2.74 -13.68 17.55
C ALA A 51 -2.86 -13.50 19.07
N ASP A 52 -3.26 -12.31 19.53
CA ASP A 52 -3.41 -11.99 20.95
C ASP A 52 -4.46 -12.88 21.64
N ARG A 53 -5.57 -13.19 20.95
CA ARG A 53 -6.62 -14.06 21.48
C ARG A 53 -6.17 -15.52 21.58
N LEU A 54 -5.41 -16.01 20.60
CA LEU A 54 -4.92 -17.38 20.59
C LEU A 54 -3.75 -17.58 21.57
N GLY A 55 -2.94 -16.54 21.80
CA GLY A 55 -1.87 -16.53 22.80
C GLY A 55 -2.33 -16.24 24.23
N ASP A 56 -3.63 -16.05 24.48
CA ASP A 56 -4.15 -15.79 25.82
C ASP A 56 -3.98 -17.04 26.70
N PRO A 57 -3.21 -16.98 27.81
CA PRO A 57 -3.01 -18.11 28.70
C PRO A 57 -4.31 -18.64 29.34
N ALA A 58 -5.37 -17.82 29.41
CA ALA A 58 -6.69 -18.29 29.84
C ALA A 58 -7.28 -19.36 28.89
N TRP A 59 -6.87 -19.35 27.62
CA TRP A 59 -7.21 -20.39 26.65
C TRP A 59 -6.48 -21.71 26.96
N ALA A 60 -5.20 -21.62 27.35
CA ALA A 60 -4.38 -22.76 27.78
C ALA A 60 -4.90 -23.39 29.09
N GLU A 61 -5.37 -22.59 30.04
CA GLU A 61 -5.96 -23.10 31.30
C GLU A 61 -7.23 -23.93 31.07
N SER A 62 -8.00 -23.66 30.02
CA SER A 62 -9.18 -24.48 29.64
C SER A 62 -8.82 -25.88 29.13
N SER A 63 -7.54 -26.10 28.79
CA SER A 63 -7.02 -27.35 28.21
C SER A 63 -6.28 -28.25 29.20
N ALA A 64 -6.27 -27.91 30.50
CA ALA A 64 -5.68 -28.69 31.58
C ALA A 64 -6.49 -29.99 31.86
N PHE A 65 -6.48 -30.92 30.92
CA PHE A 65 -7.05 -32.27 31.05
C PHE A 65 -6.13 -33.25 31.81
N GLY A 66 -4.84 -32.90 31.96
CA GLY A 66 -3.80 -33.78 32.48
C GLY A 66 -4.02 -34.27 33.92
N ASP A 67 -4.65 -33.46 34.78
CA ASP A 67 -4.85 -33.82 36.19
C ASP A 67 -5.97 -34.85 36.40
N LEU A 68 -6.79 -35.13 35.36
CA LEU A 68 -7.95 -36.00 35.47
C LEU A 68 -7.63 -37.46 35.10
N TRP A 69 -6.52 -37.73 34.40
CA TRP A 69 -6.21 -39.03 33.81
C TRP A 69 -4.85 -39.53 34.31
N SER A 70 -4.74 -40.81 34.67
CA SER A 70 -3.51 -41.41 35.21
C SER A 70 -3.09 -42.70 34.49
N GLY A 71 -1.83 -43.10 34.66
CA GLY A 71 -1.25 -44.28 34.01
C GLY A 71 -0.93 -44.03 32.52
N ARG A 72 -0.63 -45.09 31.76
CA ARG A 72 -0.19 -44.97 30.36
C ARG A 72 -1.14 -44.15 29.46
N ALA A 73 -2.44 -44.21 29.71
CA ALA A 73 -3.42 -43.42 28.96
C ALA A 73 -3.33 -41.91 29.28
N GLY A 74 -3.01 -41.56 30.53
CA GLY A 74 -2.68 -40.20 30.93
C GLY A 74 -1.37 -39.72 30.31
N ASP A 75 -0.33 -40.56 30.32
CA ASP A 75 0.97 -40.23 29.72
C ASP A 75 0.83 -39.93 28.21
N THR A 76 0.11 -40.78 27.46
CA THR A 76 -0.17 -40.55 26.03
C THR A 76 -1.04 -39.31 25.80
N ALA A 77 -2.05 -39.06 26.64
CA ALA A 77 -2.87 -37.85 26.53
C ALA A 77 -2.04 -36.57 26.80
N ALA A 78 -1.10 -36.62 27.75
CA ALA A 78 -0.18 -35.53 28.05
C ALA A 78 0.81 -35.27 26.88
N GLU A 79 1.34 -36.32 26.25
CA GLU A 79 2.19 -36.19 25.05
C GLU A 79 1.43 -35.54 23.89
N VAL A 80 0.20 -35.99 23.60
CA VAL A 80 -0.64 -35.41 22.55
C VAL A 80 -0.98 -33.95 22.84
N LEU A 81 -1.34 -33.63 24.09
CA LEU A 81 -1.62 -32.25 24.51
C LEU A 81 -0.37 -31.38 24.37
N SER A 82 0.80 -31.85 24.80
CA SER A 82 2.06 -31.12 24.67
C SER A 82 2.42 -30.84 23.22
N SER A 83 2.21 -31.81 22.32
CA SER A 83 2.42 -31.61 20.88
C SER A 83 1.46 -30.58 20.31
N ALA A 84 0.17 -30.69 20.63
CA ALA A 84 -0.85 -29.77 20.15
C ALA A 84 -0.64 -28.33 20.67
N THR A 85 -0.19 -28.17 21.91
CA THR A 85 0.18 -26.86 22.46
C THR A 85 1.40 -26.26 21.75
N ALA A 86 2.42 -27.07 21.46
CA ALA A 86 3.58 -26.60 20.71
C ALA A 86 3.22 -26.18 19.28
N ASP A 87 2.33 -26.93 18.62
CA ASP A 87 1.81 -26.56 17.29
C ASP A 87 0.98 -25.27 17.35
N LEU A 88 0.16 -25.09 18.40
CA LEU A 88 -0.59 -23.86 18.62
C LEU A 88 0.34 -22.66 18.84
N ASP A 89 1.37 -22.79 19.67
CA ASP A 89 2.36 -21.74 19.93
C ASP A 89 3.08 -21.33 18.63
N ALA A 90 3.42 -22.30 17.77
CA ALA A 90 4.00 -22.04 16.46
C ALA A 90 3.05 -21.25 15.54
N VAL A 91 1.78 -21.66 15.46
CA VAL A 91 0.76 -20.95 14.68
C VAL A 91 0.54 -19.53 15.21
N VAL A 92 0.50 -19.34 16.52
CA VAL A 92 0.37 -18.00 17.14
C VAL A 92 1.55 -17.11 16.77
N ALA A 93 2.77 -17.64 16.82
CA ALA A 93 3.98 -16.92 16.43
C ALA A 93 3.96 -16.50 14.94
N ASP A 94 3.47 -17.37 14.05
CA ASP A 94 3.34 -17.08 12.62
C ASP A 94 2.28 -16.01 12.34
N ILE A 95 1.13 -16.08 13.01
CA ILE A 95 0.07 -15.06 12.89
C ILE A 95 0.58 -13.71 13.41
N ALA A 96 1.28 -13.70 14.55
CA ALA A 96 1.89 -12.48 15.09
C ALA A 96 2.92 -11.87 14.12
N THR A 97 3.77 -12.71 13.52
CA THR A 97 4.77 -12.30 12.52
C THR A 97 4.10 -11.72 11.27
N THR A 98 3.02 -12.34 10.81
CA THR A 98 2.21 -11.84 9.68
C THR A 98 1.58 -10.48 10.01
N ALA A 99 1.06 -10.29 11.22
CA ALA A 99 0.50 -9.00 11.65
C ALA A 99 1.55 -7.88 11.63
N ILE A 100 2.78 -8.17 12.10
CA ILE A 100 3.89 -7.21 12.07
C ILE A 100 4.27 -6.87 10.61
N ALA A 101 4.34 -7.87 9.73
CA ALA A 101 4.65 -7.65 8.32
C ALA A 101 3.59 -6.77 7.64
N LEU A 102 2.29 -7.01 7.90
CA LEU A 102 1.20 -6.21 7.37
C LEU A 102 1.22 -4.77 7.89
N GLU A 103 1.51 -4.55 9.17
CA GLU A 103 1.64 -3.20 9.74
C GLU A 103 2.84 -2.43 9.13
N SER A 104 3.96 -3.12 8.96
CA SER A 104 5.14 -2.55 8.29
C SER A 104 4.84 -2.20 6.83
N ALA A 105 4.14 -3.08 6.11
CA ALA A 105 3.70 -2.85 4.74
C ALA A 105 2.70 -1.68 4.66
N ALA A 106 1.76 -1.56 5.60
CA ALA A 106 0.82 -0.44 5.68
C ALA A 106 1.55 0.90 5.88
N THR A 107 2.53 0.92 6.78
CA THR A 107 3.37 2.09 7.04
C THR A 107 4.16 2.49 5.79
N ALA A 108 4.82 1.52 5.15
CA ALA A 108 5.59 1.76 3.93
C ALA A 108 4.70 2.24 2.77
N ALA A 109 3.50 1.68 2.63
CA ALA A 109 2.54 2.08 1.62
C ALA A 109 2.04 3.52 1.84
N ASP A 110 1.73 3.93 3.07
CA ASP A 110 1.37 5.33 3.35
C ASP A 110 2.52 6.28 3.01
N ASP A 111 3.76 5.88 3.32
CA ASP A 111 4.97 6.62 2.96
C ASP A 111 5.10 6.84 1.44
N VAL A 112 4.81 5.81 0.63
CA VAL A 112 4.75 5.92 -0.83
C VAL A 112 3.63 6.88 -1.25
N LEU A 113 2.43 6.75 -0.68
CA LEU A 113 1.29 7.61 -1.01
C LEU A 113 1.50 9.07 -0.61
N VAL A 114 2.17 9.34 0.52
CA VAL A 114 2.56 10.70 0.93
C VAL A 114 3.52 11.31 -0.09
N ARG A 115 4.55 10.57 -0.51
CA ARG A 115 5.50 11.04 -1.54
C ARG A 115 4.81 11.28 -2.88
N TYR A 116 3.94 10.35 -3.30
CA TYR A 116 3.12 10.48 -4.49
C TYR A 116 2.26 11.75 -4.45
N ARG A 117 1.51 11.97 -3.36
CA ARG A 117 0.64 13.15 -3.18
C ARG A 117 1.42 14.46 -3.23
N ARG A 118 2.61 14.52 -2.62
CA ARG A 118 3.49 15.70 -2.67
C ARG A 118 4.00 15.99 -4.08
N ALA A 119 4.44 14.95 -4.79
CA ALA A 119 4.90 15.09 -6.17
C ALA A 119 3.76 15.51 -7.11
N MET A 120 2.57 14.94 -6.93
CA MET A 120 1.39 15.34 -7.70
C MET A 120 0.95 16.77 -7.39
N ALA A 121 1.02 17.22 -6.13
CA ALA A 121 0.73 18.60 -5.78
C ALA A 121 1.63 19.60 -6.53
N ALA A 122 2.89 19.24 -6.80
CA ALA A 122 3.81 20.09 -7.58
C ALA A 122 3.39 20.21 -9.06
N VAL A 123 2.92 19.15 -9.70
CA VAL A 123 2.43 19.24 -11.10
C VAL A 123 1.04 19.87 -11.20
N CYS A 124 0.26 19.82 -10.11
CA CYS A 124 -1.04 20.45 -9.98
C CYS A 124 -0.96 21.94 -9.60
N ASP A 125 0.23 22.54 -9.53
CA ASP A 125 0.36 23.97 -9.25
C ASP A 125 -0.37 24.78 -10.33
N PRO A 126 -1.37 25.61 -10.00
CA PRO A 126 -2.12 26.37 -11.00
C PRO A 126 -1.28 27.49 -11.66
N VAL A 127 -0.03 27.71 -11.26
CA VAL A 127 0.85 28.70 -11.89
C VAL A 127 1.64 28.06 -13.03
N LEU A 128 1.55 28.61 -14.25
CA LEU A 128 2.34 28.22 -15.43
C LEU A 128 3.09 29.43 -15.97
N GLY A 129 4.40 29.30 -16.22
CA GLY A 129 5.23 30.42 -16.67
C GLY A 129 5.22 31.63 -15.73
N GLY A 130 4.94 31.42 -14.44
CA GLY A 130 4.80 32.49 -13.44
C GLY A 130 3.44 33.20 -13.42
N VAL A 131 2.45 32.71 -14.17
CA VAL A 131 1.10 33.28 -14.26
C VAL A 131 0.07 32.23 -13.84
N ASP A 132 -0.98 32.65 -13.14
CA ASP A 132 -2.12 31.79 -12.82
C ASP A 132 -2.78 31.26 -14.10
N VAL A 133 -3.16 29.98 -14.10
CA VAL A 133 -3.75 29.28 -15.24
C VAL A 133 -5.01 29.98 -15.78
N ASP A 134 -5.78 30.66 -14.93
CA ASP A 134 -6.97 31.41 -15.33
C ASP A 134 -6.60 32.70 -16.11
N ALA A 135 -5.44 33.28 -15.82
CA ALA A 135 -4.92 34.47 -16.49
C ALA A 135 -4.01 34.13 -17.69
N LEU A 136 -3.59 32.87 -17.82
CA LEU A 136 -2.66 32.40 -18.85
C LEU A 136 -3.11 32.71 -20.28
N PRO A 137 -4.39 32.53 -20.70
CA PRO A 137 -4.83 32.88 -22.05
C PRO A 137 -4.58 34.35 -22.41
N ALA A 138 -4.84 35.25 -21.46
CA ALA A 138 -4.63 36.68 -21.65
C ALA A 138 -3.13 37.03 -21.67
N ALA A 139 -2.33 36.40 -20.81
CA ALA A 139 -0.88 36.62 -20.75
C ALA A 139 -0.17 36.15 -22.03
N VAL A 140 -0.57 35.00 -22.57
CA VAL A 140 -0.10 34.48 -23.88
C VAL A 140 -0.50 35.42 -25.02
N SER A 141 -1.77 35.82 -25.07
CA SER A 141 -2.27 36.73 -26.13
C SER A 141 -1.58 38.09 -26.12
N ALA A 142 -1.16 38.56 -24.93
CA ALA A 142 -0.42 39.81 -24.75
C ALA A 142 1.09 39.67 -24.97
N GLY A 143 1.61 38.45 -25.20
CA GLY A 143 3.05 38.17 -25.31
C GLY A 143 3.83 38.34 -24.01
N ALA A 144 3.15 38.35 -22.85
CA ALA A 144 3.78 38.45 -21.54
C ALA A 144 4.44 37.13 -21.11
N VAL A 145 4.00 36.01 -21.68
CA VAL A 145 4.56 34.68 -21.50
C VAL A 145 4.74 34.06 -22.89
N ALA A 146 5.88 33.42 -23.14
CA ALA A 146 6.15 32.76 -24.43
C ALA A 146 5.48 31.38 -24.51
N ASP A 147 4.82 31.10 -25.63
CA ASP A 147 4.15 29.81 -25.90
C ASP A 147 5.09 28.61 -25.72
N ASP A 148 6.33 28.75 -26.18
CA ASP A 148 7.34 27.69 -26.10
C ASP A 148 7.71 27.34 -24.65
N ASP A 149 7.76 28.33 -23.76
CA ASP A 149 8.09 28.14 -22.34
C ASP A 149 6.96 27.42 -21.61
N VAL A 150 5.71 27.84 -21.83
CA VAL A 150 4.52 27.20 -21.25
C VAL A 150 4.37 25.77 -21.76
N ARG A 151 4.57 25.56 -23.07
CA ARG A 151 4.55 24.22 -23.65
C ARG A 151 5.62 23.34 -23.04
N ALA A 152 6.86 23.82 -22.92
CA ALA A 152 7.95 23.05 -22.33
C ALA A 152 7.65 22.66 -20.87
N GLU A 153 7.09 23.60 -20.09
CA GLU A 153 6.67 23.33 -18.72
C GLU A 153 5.56 22.27 -18.64
N LEU A 154 4.52 22.38 -19.48
CA LEU A 154 3.43 21.40 -19.54
C LEU A 154 3.94 20.00 -19.91
N VAL A 155 4.85 19.89 -20.89
CA VAL A 155 5.48 18.61 -21.26
C VAL A 155 6.27 18.04 -20.06
N ALA A 156 7.08 18.87 -19.40
CA ALA A 156 7.84 18.43 -18.24
C ALA A 156 6.94 17.94 -17.09
N ARG A 157 5.80 18.59 -16.86
CA ARG A 157 4.80 18.15 -15.88
C ARG A 157 4.15 16.82 -16.25
N ILE A 158 3.82 16.60 -17.53
CA ILE A 158 3.28 15.32 -18.02
C ILE A 158 4.29 14.19 -17.79
N GLU A 159 5.54 14.40 -18.19
CA GLU A 159 6.61 13.41 -18.03
C GLU A 159 6.89 13.09 -16.55
N TYR A 160 6.92 14.13 -15.70
CA TYR A 160 7.11 13.96 -14.27
C TYR A 160 5.92 13.24 -13.62
N ALA A 161 4.68 13.60 -13.95
CA ALA A 161 3.48 12.94 -13.45
C ALA A 161 3.45 11.45 -13.84
N ASP A 162 3.72 11.12 -15.11
CA ASP A 162 3.80 9.73 -15.57
C ASP A 162 4.88 8.94 -14.82
N SER A 163 6.08 9.52 -14.67
CA SER A 163 7.18 8.90 -13.92
C SER A 163 6.81 8.64 -12.45
N VAL A 164 6.17 9.62 -11.80
CA VAL A 164 5.70 9.54 -10.41
C VAL A 164 4.64 8.45 -10.26
N GLY A 165 3.63 8.43 -11.13
CA GLY A 165 2.57 7.42 -11.11
C GLY A 165 3.11 6.00 -11.26
N ARG A 166 3.94 5.76 -12.29
CA ARG A 166 4.56 4.45 -12.53
C ARG A 166 5.51 4.03 -11.41
N THR A 167 6.20 4.97 -10.79
CA THR A 167 7.12 4.66 -9.68
C THR A 167 6.34 4.29 -8.42
N ALA A 168 5.29 5.04 -8.09
CA ALA A 168 4.41 4.73 -6.97
C ALA A 168 3.69 3.39 -7.16
N SER A 169 3.11 3.13 -8.34
CA SER A 169 2.48 1.83 -8.65
C SER A 169 3.47 0.67 -8.49
N ARG A 170 4.68 0.77 -9.06
CA ARG A 170 5.71 -0.27 -8.89
C ARG A 170 6.11 -0.50 -7.44
N ALA A 171 6.21 0.57 -6.64
CA ALA A 171 6.53 0.45 -5.22
C ALA A 171 5.41 -0.27 -4.44
N LEU A 172 4.14 0.06 -4.70
CA LEU A 172 2.99 -0.61 -4.09
C LEU A 172 2.93 -2.10 -4.48
N VAL A 173 3.19 -2.43 -5.75
CA VAL A 173 3.24 -3.83 -6.22
C VAL A 173 4.40 -4.59 -5.56
N ALA A 174 5.56 -3.96 -5.38
CA ALA A 174 6.69 -4.59 -4.70
C ALA A 174 6.37 -4.88 -3.23
N LEU A 175 5.79 -3.91 -2.51
CA LEU A 175 5.34 -4.09 -1.12
C LEU A 175 4.31 -5.22 -0.99
N ALA A 176 3.35 -5.31 -1.91
CA ALA A 176 2.36 -6.38 -1.92
C ALA A 176 2.99 -7.77 -2.11
N ARG A 177 4.02 -7.88 -2.97
CA ARG A 177 4.76 -9.14 -3.17
C ARG A 177 5.54 -9.54 -1.93
N GLU A 178 6.27 -8.60 -1.33
CA GLU A 178 7.04 -8.86 -0.11
C GLU A 178 6.13 -9.31 1.05
N ALA A 179 4.96 -8.70 1.20
CA ALA A 179 3.98 -9.11 2.20
C ALA A 179 3.45 -10.54 1.97
N VAL A 180 3.19 -10.92 0.70
CA VAL A 180 2.72 -12.26 0.35
C VAL A 180 3.83 -13.31 0.50
N ASP A 181 5.04 -13.02 0.02
CA ASP A 181 6.17 -13.95 0.11
C ASP A 181 6.59 -14.18 1.57
N GLY A 182 6.57 -13.12 2.40
CA GLY A 182 6.78 -13.21 3.84
C GLY A 182 5.72 -14.07 4.55
N ALA A 183 4.45 -13.98 4.13
CA ALA A 183 3.36 -14.79 4.67
C ALA A 183 3.40 -16.26 4.19
N ALA A 184 3.78 -16.50 2.92
CA ALA A 184 3.91 -17.84 2.34
C ALA A 184 5.07 -18.63 2.96
N SER A 185 6.19 -17.95 3.24
CA SER A 185 7.34 -18.51 3.96
C SER A 185 6.96 -19.01 5.36
N ALA A 186 6.06 -18.32 6.07
CA ALA A 186 5.58 -18.77 7.37
C ALA A 186 4.68 -20.02 7.23
N GLY A 187 3.74 -20.01 6.28
CA GLY A 187 2.82 -21.13 6.04
C GLY A 187 3.49 -22.43 5.54
N GLU A 188 4.55 -22.35 4.74
CA GLU A 188 5.28 -23.54 4.27
C GLU A 188 6.10 -24.23 5.38
N LEU A 189 6.58 -23.49 6.39
CA LEU A 189 7.30 -24.07 7.53
C LEU A 189 6.38 -24.92 8.42
N VAL A 190 5.13 -24.49 8.60
CA VAL A 190 4.10 -25.25 9.34
C VAL A 190 3.78 -26.58 8.65
N LEU A 191 3.70 -26.60 7.32
CA LEU A 191 3.44 -27.83 6.57
C LEU A 191 4.64 -28.78 6.51
N ALA A 192 5.86 -28.26 6.62
CA ALA A 192 7.08 -29.06 6.68
C ALA A 192 7.30 -29.76 8.04
N GLY A 193 6.72 -29.22 9.12
CA GLY A 193 6.76 -29.81 10.47
C GLY A 193 5.74 -30.93 10.73
N LEU A 194 4.73 -31.08 9.86
CA LEU A 194 3.64 -32.07 9.98
C LEU A 194 3.94 -33.43 9.28
N ARG A 195 5.20 -33.87 9.21
CA ARG A 195 5.58 -35.17 8.62
C ARG A 195 6.36 -36.07 9.57
#